data_AF-A0A068V7M8-F1
#
_entry.id   AF-A0A068V7M8-F1
#
_cell.length_a   1.000
_cell.length_b   1.000
_cell.length_c   1.000
_cell.angle_alpha   90.00
_cell.angle_beta   90.00
_cell.angle_gamma   90.00
#
_symmetry.space_group_name_H-M   'P 1'
#
loop_
_entity.id
_entity.type
_entity.pdbx_description
1 polymer ?
#
loop_
_entity_poly.entity_id
_entity_poly.type
_entity_poly.pdbx_seq_one_letter_code
_entity_poly.pdbx_strand_id
1 'polypeptide(L)'
;MGVAASTLGDVYSYGILLLEMVTRKRPTNDMFMDEVDLHNYVNRALPGQVYEIVDPLLLSKAGDENKRMTPGEDKTEGGREIECAISLLKIGSNAQRNRQMTVCT
;
A
#
# COMPACT_ATOMS: atom_id res chain seq x y z
N MET A 1 -28.37 3.90 7.90
CA MET A 1 -28.26 2.69 8.76
C MET A 1 -26.87 2.13 8.57
N GLY A 2 -26.11 1.95 9.65
CA GLY A 2 -24.79 1.31 9.59
C GLY A 2 -24.93 -0.21 9.62
N VAL A 3 -24.02 -0.91 8.96
CA VAL A 3 -23.93 -2.38 9.01
C VAL A 3 -23.37 -2.80 10.38
N ALA A 4 -23.79 -3.94 10.90
CA ALA A 4 -23.24 -4.47 12.15
C ALA A 4 -21.73 -4.72 12.00
N ALA A 5 -20.96 -4.33 13.03
CA ALA A 5 -19.53 -4.59 13.07
C ALA A 5 -19.27 -6.10 13.01
N SER A 6 -18.24 -6.51 12.25
CA SER A 6 -17.85 -7.91 12.14
C SER A 6 -16.34 -8.01 11.94
N THR A 7 -15.74 -9.09 12.46
CA THR A 7 -14.31 -9.34 12.30
C THR A 7 -13.89 -9.41 10.82
N LEU A 8 -14.75 -9.92 9.93
CA LEU A 8 -14.47 -9.94 8.49
C LEU A 8 -14.49 -8.52 7.89
N GLY A 9 -15.43 -7.67 8.32
CA GLY A 9 -15.46 -6.25 7.96
C GLY A 9 -14.23 -5.49 8.47
N ASP A 10 -13.77 -5.81 9.67
CA ASP A 10 -12.56 -5.23 10.26
C ASP A 10 -11.31 -5.63 9.45
N VAL A 11 -11.18 -6.92 9.07
CA VAL A 11 -10.07 -7.41 8.22
C VAL A 11 -10.09 -6.74 6.85
N TYR A 12 -11.26 -6.61 6.23
CA TYR A 12 -11.39 -5.91 4.94
C TYR A 12 -10.95 -4.45 5.04
N SER A 13 -11.45 -3.74 6.07
CA SER A 13 -11.13 -2.33 6.32
C SER A 13 -9.65 -2.14 6.64
N TYR A 14 -9.06 -3.04 7.41
CA TYR A 14 -7.63 -3.06 7.69
C TYR A 14 -6.81 -3.27 6.40
N GLY A 15 -7.27 -4.12 5.49
CA GLY A 15 -6.65 -4.30 4.17
C GLY A 15 -6.61 -3.01 3.36
N ILE A 16 -7.72 -2.27 3.32
CA ILE A 16 -7.79 -0.93 2.68
C ILE A 16 -6.79 0.03 3.32
N LEU A 17 -6.75 0.10 4.67
CA LEU A 17 -5.85 0.98 5.39
C LEU A 17 -4.38 0.67 5.10
N LEU A 18 -4.00 -0.61 5.02
CA LEU A 18 -2.64 -1.00 4.63
C LEU A 18 -2.28 -0.49 3.23
N LEU A 19 -3.17 -0.66 2.26
CA LEU A 19 -2.93 -0.19 0.89
C LEU A 19 -2.86 1.34 0.83
N GLU A 20 -3.72 2.04 1.56
CA GLU A 20 -3.71 3.50 1.67
C GLU A 20 -2.42 4.02 2.32
N MET A 21 -1.95 3.39 3.40
CA MET A 21 -0.72 3.79 4.08
C MET A 21 0.52 3.59 3.21
N VAL A 22 0.60 2.45 2.50
CA VAL A 22 1.77 2.15 1.66
C VAL A 22 1.81 3.03 0.41
N THR A 23 0.67 3.35 -0.19
CA THR A 23 0.61 4.14 -1.44
C THR A 23 0.38 5.63 -1.23
N ARG A 24 -0.04 6.03 -0.02
CA ARG A 24 -0.55 7.36 0.32
C ARG A 24 -1.72 7.81 -0.56
N LYS A 25 -2.47 6.87 -1.15
CA LYS A 25 -3.63 7.14 -2.00
C LYS A 25 -4.92 6.76 -1.27
N ARG A 26 -5.84 7.71 -1.21
CA ARG A 26 -7.20 7.47 -0.69
C ARG A 26 -7.94 6.50 -1.61
N PRO A 27 -8.73 5.54 -1.10
CA PRO A 27 -9.60 4.70 -1.93
C PRO A 27 -10.60 5.49 -2.77
N THR A 28 -10.94 6.71 -2.35
CA THR A 28 -11.86 7.64 -3.01
C THR A 28 -11.15 8.68 -3.87
N ASN A 29 -9.86 8.51 -4.16
CA ASN A 29 -9.12 9.43 -5.02
C ASN A 29 -9.74 9.41 -6.43
N ASP A 30 -9.85 10.59 -7.07
CA ASP A 30 -10.51 10.76 -8.36
C ASP A 30 -9.92 9.86 -9.45
N MET A 31 -8.63 9.48 -9.32
CA MET A 31 -7.96 8.52 -10.21
C MET A 31 -8.55 7.10 -10.19
N PHE A 32 -9.42 6.78 -9.22
CA PHE A 32 -10.05 5.47 -9.06
C PHE A 32 -11.55 5.46 -9.45
N MET A 33 -12.05 6.55 -10.04
CA MET A 33 -13.46 6.67 -10.43
C MET A 33 -13.81 5.90 -11.72
N ASP A 34 -12.80 5.56 -12.55
CA ASP A 34 -12.96 4.89 -13.84
C ASP A 34 -12.50 3.42 -13.82
N GLU A 35 -13.19 2.57 -13.04
CA GLU A 35 -13.04 1.09 -12.99
C GLU A 35 -11.74 0.53 -12.38
N VAL A 36 -10.77 1.37 -12.01
CA VAL A 36 -9.57 0.94 -11.31
C VAL A 36 -9.73 1.26 -9.82
N ASP A 37 -10.21 0.31 -9.03
CA ASP A 37 -10.16 0.46 -7.57
C ASP A 37 -8.71 0.33 -7.04
N LEU A 38 -8.47 0.79 -5.82
CA LEU A 38 -7.15 0.77 -5.17
C LEU A 38 -6.54 -0.66 -5.14
N HIS A 39 -7.37 -1.70 -5.03
CA HIS A 39 -6.94 -3.10 -5.06
C HIS A 39 -6.38 -3.48 -6.43
N ASN A 40 -7.09 -3.14 -7.51
CA ASN A 40 -6.66 -3.37 -8.88
C ASN A 40 -5.39 -2.56 -9.22
N TYR A 41 -5.31 -1.31 -8.78
CA TYR A 41 -4.12 -0.48 -8.92
C TYR A 41 -2.88 -1.16 -8.32
N VAL A 42 -2.99 -1.62 -7.06
CA VAL A 42 -1.90 -2.31 -6.37
C VAL A 42 -1.54 -3.64 -7.05
N ASN A 43 -2.54 -4.46 -7.41
CA ASN A 43 -2.28 -5.77 -8.02
C ASN A 43 -1.59 -5.65 -9.39
N ARG A 44 -1.87 -4.58 -10.15
CA ARG A 44 -1.19 -4.29 -11.42
C ARG A 44 0.27 -3.88 -11.23
N ALA A 45 0.60 -3.25 -10.10
CA ALA A 45 1.95 -2.79 -9.82
C ALA A 45 2.86 -3.83 -9.14
N LEU A 46 2.29 -4.82 -8.44
CA LEU A 46 3.03 -5.94 -7.86
C LEU A 46 4.02 -6.67 -8.82
N PRO A 47 3.73 -6.86 -10.13
CA PRO A 47 4.69 -7.43 -11.08
C PRO A 47 5.78 -6.43 -11.50
N GLY A 48 6.56 -5.95 -10.53
CA GLY A 48 7.82 -5.21 -10.76
C GLY A 48 7.72 -3.68 -10.77
N GLN A 49 6.53 -3.11 -10.61
CA GLN A 49 6.30 -1.64 -10.57
C GLN A 49 6.02 -1.12 -9.15
N VAL A 50 6.37 -1.90 -8.12
CA VAL A 50 6.06 -1.55 -6.73
C VAL A 50 6.72 -0.23 -6.30
N TYR A 51 7.92 0.04 -6.80
CA TYR A 51 8.64 1.29 -6.52
C TYR A 51 7.86 2.55 -6.98
N GLU A 52 7.04 2.43 -8.02
CA GLU A 52 6.28 3.54 -8.60
C GLU A 52 5.03 3.90 -7.79
N ILE A 53 4.52 2.94 -7.01
CA ILE A 53 3.25 3.08 -6.29
C ILE A 53 3.42 3.28 -4.78
N VAL A 54 4.59 2.93 -4.22
CA VAL A 54 4.90 3.11 -2.81
C VAL A 54 5.18 4.58 -2.52
N ASP A 55 4.69 5.08 -1.39
CA ASP A 55 4.99 6.43 -0.90
C ASP A 55 6.51 6.60 -0.79
N PRO A 56 7.13 7.55 -1.52
CA PRO A 56 8.57 7.81 -1.45
C PRO A 56 9.07 8.07 -0.03
N LEU A 57 8.21 8.57 0.87
CA LEU A 57 8.56 8.79 2.27
C LEU A 57 8.77 7.48 3.05
N LEU A 58 8.19 6.36 2.60
CA LEU A 58 8.43 5.03 3.18
C LEU A 58 9.74 4.41 2.69
N LEU A 59 10.23 4.85 1.53
CA LEU A 59 11.52 4.44 0.97
C LEU A 59 12.66 5.38 1.37
N SER A 60 12.33 6.58 1.86
CA SER A 60 13.29 7.51 2.42
C SER A 60 13.71 7.07 3.81
N LYS A 61 15.01 6.89 4.02
CA LYS A 61 15.55 6.73 5.36
C LYS A 61 15.30 8.03 6.12
N ALA A 62 14.51 7.99 7.19
CA ALA A 62 14.40 9.11 8.12
C ALA A 62 15.82 9.35 8.70
N GLY A 63 16.52 10.34 8.15
CA GLY A 63 17.94 10.53 8.42
C GLY A 63 18.39 11.94 8.09
N ASP A 64 18.26 12.80 9.09
CA ASP A 64 19.05 13.99 9.37
C ASP A 64 19.36 14.97 8.23
N GLU A 65 18.84 16.19 8.38
CA GLU A 65 19.20 17.40 7.64
C GLU A 65 20.67 17.85 7.86
N ASN A 66 21.60 16.94 8.18
CA ASN A 66 22.99 17.27 8.48
C ASN A 66 24.02 16.20 8.04
N LYS A 67 23.92 15.67 6.81
CA LYS A 67 25.08 15.00 6.18
C LYS A 67 25.76 15.94 5.18
N ARG A 68 26.88 16.51 5.64
CA ARG A 68 27.91 17.10 4.77
C ARG A 68 28.28 16.10 3.67
N MET A 69 28.32 16.58 2.44
CA MET A 69 28.75 15.89 1.24
C MET A 69 30.10 15.17 1.48
N THR A 70 30.11 13.84 1.47
CA THR A 70 31.30 13.04 1.14
C THR A 70 30.93 12.13 -0.03
N PRO A 71 31.61 12.21 -1.19
CA PRO A 71 31.35 11.30 -2.30
C PRO A 71 31.99 9.95 -1.98
N GLY A 72 31.18 9.01 -1.48
CA GLY A 72 31.60 7.66 -1.15
C GLY A 72 30.42 6.71 -1.19
N GLU A 73 30.37 5.92 -2.27
CA GLU A 73 29.56 4.72 -2.53
C GLU A 73 28.59 4.29 -1.41
N ASP A 74 27.32 4.66 -1.50
CA ASP A 74 26.27 4.04 -0.68
C ASP A 74 25.62 2.90 -1.47
N LYS A 75 25.85 1.67 -1.02
CA LYS A 75 25.29 0.46 -1.61
C LYS A 75 23.81 0.39 -1.27
N THR A 76 22.95 0.86 -2.18
CA THR A 76 21.55 0.44 -2.38
C THR A 76 20.86 -0.13 -1.13
N GLU A 77 20.73 0.67 -0.07
CA GLU A 77 20.10 0.22 1.18
C GLU A 77 18.57 0.19 1.11
N GLY A 78 17.96 0.64 0.01
CA GLY A 78 16.50 0.66 -0.20
C GLY A 78 15.85 -0.70 -0.51
N GLY A 79 16.61 -1.80 -0.43
CA GLY A 79 16.12 -3.15 -0.73
C GLY A 79 15.19 -3.74 0.34
N ARG A 80 15.41 -3.40 1.62
CA ARG A 80 14.62 -3.99 2.73
C ARG A 80 13.26 -3.30 2.89
N GLU A 81 13.22 -1.99 2.68
CA GLU A 81 12.01 -1.17 2.76
C GLU A 81 11.05 -1.56 1.62
N ILE A 82 11.57 -1.76 0.41
CA ILE A 82 10.75 -2.20 -0.72
C ILE A 82 10.21 -3.62 -0.52
N GLU A 83 11.01 -4.55 0.04
CA GLU A 83 10.54 -5.91 0.38
C GLU A 83 9.44 -5.91 1.44
N CYS A 84 9.57 -5.04 2.45
CA CYS A 84 8.52 -4.81 3.45
C CYS A 84 7.25 -4.26 2.80
N ALA A 85 7.38 -3.26 1.93
CA ALA A 85 6.25 -2.69 1.20
C ALA A 85 5.56 -3.74 0.31
N ILE A 86 6.31 -4.56 -0.42
CA ILE A 86 5.78 -5.69 -1.21
C ILE A 86 4.97 -6.63 -0.31
N SER A 87 5.47 -6.95 0.88
CA SER A 87 4.79 -7.83 1.83
C SER A 87 3.48 -7.23 2.33
N LEU A 88 3.49 -5.94 2.70
CA LEU A 88 2.29 -5.21 3.15
C LEU A 88 1.23 -5.10 2.06
N LEU A 89 1.63 -4.78 0.81
CA LEU A 89 0.72 -4.74 -0.34
C LEU A 89 0.09 -6.10 -0.61
N LYS A 90 0.88 -7.18 -0.53
CA LYS A 90 0.34 -8.55 -0.65
C LYS A 90 -0.67 -8.85 0.46
N ILE A 91 -0.38 -8.51 1.72
CA ILE A 91 -1.30 -8.74 2.84
C ILE A 91 -2.61 -7.96 2.62
N GLY A 92 -2.52 -6.67 2.29
CA GLY A 92 -3.69 -5.83 2.00
C GLY A 92 -4.53 -6.39 0.86
N SER A 93 -3.90 -6.77 -0.26
CA SER A 93 -4.61 -7.38 -1.40
C SER A 93 -5.25 -8.72 -1.06
N ASN A 94 -4.66 -9.52 -0.16
CA ASN A 94 -5.23 -10.79 0.29
C ASN A 94 -6.44 -10.58 1.21
N ALA A 95 -6.40 -9.60 2.12
CA ALA A 95 -7.51 -9.27 3.01
C ALA A 95 -8.79 -8.87 2.25
N GLN A 96 -8.64 -8.40 1.02
CA GLN A 96 -9.75 -7.99 0.15
C GLN A 96 -10.28 -9.10 -0.79
N ARG A 97 -9.64 -10.28 -0.84
CA ARG A 97 -10.06 -11.37 -1.76
C ARG A 97 -11.43 -11.96 -1.43
N ASN A 98 -11.90 -11.82 -0.19
CA ASN A 98 -13.25 -12.25 0.22
C ASN A 98 -14.34 -11.23 -0.16
N ARG A 99 -14.21 -10.55 -1.30
CA ARG A 99 -15.27 -9.69 -1.87
C ARG A 99 -16.61 -10.41 -2.03
N GLN A 100 -16.61 -11.74 -2.13
CA GLN A 100 -17.83 -12.56 -2.20
C GLN A 100 -18.60 -12.71 -0.88
N MET A 101 -18.09 -12.24 0.27
CA MET A 101 -18.79 -12.41 1.56
C MET A 101 -19.12 -11.10 2.28
N THR A 102 -19.28 -10.00 1.54
CA THR A 102 -19.77 -8.72 2.12
C THR A 102 -20.74 -7.96 1.22
N VAL A 103 -21.39 -8.67 0.30
CA VAL A 103 -22.74 -8.30 -0.12
C VAL A 103 -23.66 -9.38 0.44
N CYS A 104 -23.96 -9.28 1.74
CA CYS A 104 -25.25 -9.75 2.20
C CYS A 104 -26.27 -8.72 1.69
N THR A 105 -26.71 -8.87 0.44
CA THR A 105 -28.01 -8.35 -0.04
C THR A 105 -29.13 -8.91 0.82
#